data_AF-A0A1E3PGE2-F1
#
_entry.id   AF-A0A1E3PGE2-F1
#
_cell.length_a   1.000
_cell.length_b   1.000
_cell.length_c   1.000
_cell.angle_alpha   90.00
_cell.angle_beta   90.00
_cell.angle_gamma   90.00
#
_symmetry.space_group_name_H-M   'P 1'
#
loop_
_entity.id
_entity.type
_entity.pdbx_description
1 polymer ?
#
loop_
_entity_poly.entity_id
_entity_poly.type
_entity_poly.pdbx_seq_one_letter_code
_entity_poly.pdbx_strand_id
1 'polypeptide(L)'
;MILSFRCRNIGGVLLVGIFITVGIWLLVDNHLATPSHPLSATNATLGFQKIQVVNLPHRFDREDAILMQCRVSGLKYEIFPGIYAANLQDSGLPPSSKPVAEKNIKACFRAHANIWQQMLKEEWGSVLILEADASWDLEIRPIMQRVSQSLNKLMDRYPSPFPDAVATENDPYNAAKWDMIMLGQCFESPNRKDENIIFSDPDSPVGKNYYDIPLNDQRVIRRSGKPTCTTAYAISPSGAMKLLLRSSLDLNKPVDLIIEELVESGNFNSYSVHPPPFAQWAYAEHIGAESHNSDIESNESKVDEKSGEAWEKVHSDMNVWRVGDMYRDSQFRHPAFAALKNFTYV
;
A
#
# COMPACT_ATOMS: atom_id res chain seq x y z
N MET A 1 -24.92 38.13 86.06
CA MET A 1 -25.23 38.66 84.73
C MET A 1 -24.84 37.61 83.70
N ILE A 2 -25.87 36.88 83.25
CA ILE A 2 -26.02 36.05 82.02
C ILE A 2 -24.96 34.97 81.74
N LEU A 3 -25.39 33.73 82.03
CA LEU A 3 -24.90 32.47 81.47
C LEU A 3 -25.00 32.48 79.93
N SER A 4 -24.03 31.88 79.24
CA SER A 4 -24.28 31.27 77.94
C SER A 4 -23.87 29.79 77.96
N PHE A 5 -24.88 28.95 77.74
CA PHE A 5 -24.77 27.51 77.51
C PHE A 5 -24.10 27.25 76.15
N ARG A 6 -23.21 26.27 76.08
CA ARG A 6 -22.94 25.55 74.83
C ARG A 6 -22.95 24.05 75.05
N CYS A 7 -23.73 23.39 74.20
CA CYS A 7 -24.09 21.98 74.19
C CYS A 7 -22.91 21.01 74.15
N ARG A 8 -23.10 19.86 74.81
CA ARG A 8 -22.44 18.58 74.50
C ARG A 8 -22.73 18.19 73.04
N ASN A 9 -21.76 17.57 72.39
CA ASN A 9 -22.07 16.39 71.58
C ASN A 9 -20.92 15.38 71.63
N ILE A 10 -21.27 14.21 72.16
CA ILE A 10 -20.56 12.94 72.07
C ILE A 10 -21.09 12.28 70.79
N GLY A 11 -20.19 11.73 69.99
CA GLY A 11 -20.52 10.92 68.80
C GLY A 11 -19.65 11.34 67.63
N GLY A 12 -18.91 10.48 66.98
CA GLY A 12 -18.72 9.05 67.15
C GLY A 12 -17.51 8.68 66.30
N VAL A 13 -16.72 7.79 66.82
CA VAL A 13 -15.67 7.05 66.10
C VAL A 13 -16.37 6.27 64.99
N LEU A 14 -16.57 6.88 63.82
CA LEU A 14 -17.13 6.20 62.64
C LEU A 14 -16.82 6.94 61.32
N LEU A 15 -15.62 7.51 61.19
CA LEU A 15 -15.23 8.23 59.96
C LEU A 15 -13.79 7.96 59.51
N VAL A 16 -13.22 6.84 59.94
CA VAL A 16 -11.89 6.37 59.45
C VAL A 16 -12.01 5.04 58.67
N GLY A 17 -13.16 4.37 58.71
CA GLY A 17 -13.41 3.11 57.99
C GLY A 17 -13.99 3.23 56.58
N ILE A 18 -14.41 4.43 56.13
CA ILE A 18 -15.06 4.61 54.81
C ILE A 18 -14.09 5.15 53.75
N PHE A 19 -12.95 5.75 54.15
CA PHE A 19 -11.97 6.25 53.17
C PHE A 19 -10.94 5.21 52.71
N ILE A 20 -10.79 4.08 53.42
CA ILE A 20 -9.85 3.02 53.00
C ILE A 20 -10.53 1.99 52.07
N THR A 21 -11.86 1.83 52.12
CA THR A 21 -12.58 0.94 51.19
C THR A 21 -12.95 1.62 49.86
N VAL A 22 -13.15 2.94 49.84
CA VAL A 22 -13.37 3.70 48.60
C VAL A 22 -12.04 3.97 47.86
N GLY A 23 -10.92 4.08 48.58
CA GLY A 23 -9.58 4.23 47.97
C GLY A 23 -9.04 2.95 47.31
N ILE A 24 -9.48 1.77 47.74
CA ILE A 24 -9.08 0.48 47.14
C ILE A 24 -10.00 0.10 45.97
N TRP A 25 -11.25 0.58 45.95
CA TRP A 25 -12.14 0.43 44.79
C TRP A 25 -11.85 1.41 43.64
N LEU A 26 -11.17 2.53 43.91
CA LEU A 26 -10.69 3.46 42.86
C LEU A 26 -9.26 3.16 42.37
N LEU A 27 -8.64 2.08 42.84
CA LEU A 27 -7.28 1.67 42.44
C LEU A 27 -7.21 0.29 41.74
N VAL A 28 -8.35 -0.33 41.42
CA VAL A 28 -8.37 -1.66 40.76
C VAL A 28 -9.11 -1.69 39.40
N ASP A 29 -9.78 -0.62 38.97
CA ASP A 29 -10.39 -0.54 37.63
C ASP A 29 -9.62 0.36 36.64
N ASN A 30 -8.29 0.34 36.73
CA ASN A 30 -7.43 0.58 35.56
C ASN A 30 -7.01 -0.78 34.97
N HIS A 31 -7.98 -1.66 34.72
CA HIS A 31 -7.83 -2.49 33.54
C HIS A 31 -7.76 -1.51 32.37
N LEU A 32 -6.54 -1.34 31.85
CA LEU A 32 -6.33 -0.93 30.48
C LEU A 32 -7.35 -1.72 29.67
N ALA A 33 -8.42 -1.05 29.23
CA ALA A 33 -9.23 -1.55 28.16
C ALA A 33 -8.27 -1.53 26.96
N THR A 34 -7.51 -2.61 26.79
CA THR A 34 -7.01 -2.97 25.47
C THR A 34 -8.26 -3.04 24.61
N PRO A 35 -8.45 -2.17 23.61
CA PRO A 35 -9.41 -2.49 22.59
C PRO A 35 -8.84 -3.73 21.91
N SER A 36 -9.33 -4.91 22.27
CA SER A 36 -9.02 -6.17 21.60
C SER A 36 -9.83 -6.28 20.31
N HIS A 37 -9.87 -5.19 19.54
CA HIS A 37 -10.39 -5.14 18.19
C HIS A 37 -9.18 -5.17 17.26
N PRO A 38 -9.07 -6.15 16.33
CA PRO A 38 -7.95 -6.18 15.42
C PRO A 38 -7.94 -4.89 14.61
N LEU A 39 -6.86 -4.11 14.72
CA LEU A 39 -6.53 -2.99 13.81
C LEU A 39 -6.46 -3.58 12.40
N SER A 40 -7.59 -3.63 11.70
CA SER A 40 -7.78 -4.61 10.64
C SER A 40 -7.56 -3.99 9.27
N ALA A 41 -6.32 -4.08 8.80
CA ALA A 41 -6.00 -4.06 7.38
C ALA A 41 -6.45 -5.36 6.65
N THR A 42 -7.32 -6.17 7.26
CA THR A 42 -7.94 -7.35 6.62
C THR A 42 -9.32 -7.04 6.05
N ASN A 43 -9.80 -5.80 5.99
CA ASN A 43 -11.07 -5.50 5.34
C ASN A 43 -10.98 -5.60 3.80
N ALA A 44 -12.08 -5.34 3.08
CA ALA A 44 -12.11 -5.46 1.61
C ALA A 44 -11.29 -4.38 0.88
N THR A 45 -10.81 -3.35 1.56
CA THR A 45 -9.95 -2.27 1.05
C THR A 45 -8.56 -2.30 1.69
N LEU A 46 -8.19 -3.41 2.32
CA LEU A 46 -6.89 -3.63 2.97
C LEU A 46 -6.55 -2.60 4.05
N GLY A 47 -7.55 -1.95 4.64
CA GLY A 47 -7.40 -0.89 5.65
C GLY A 47 -7.25 0.53 5.08
N PHE A 48 -7.29 0.71 3.76
CA PHE A 48 -7.35 2.02 3.12
C PHE A 48 -8.80 2.46 2.92
N GLN A 49 -9.05 3.75 2.71
CA GLN A 49 -10.41 4.20 2.41
C GLN A 49 -10.89 3.66 1.05
N LYS A 50 -9.98 3.61 0.06
CA LYS A 50 -10.27 3.13 -1.30
C LYS A 50 -9.10 2.35 -1.88
N ILE A 51 -9.42 1.42 -2.78
CA ILE A 51 -8.48 0.86 -3.76
C ILE A 51 -8.86 1.43 -5.12
N GLN A 52 -7.97 2.19 -5.74
CA GLN A 52 -8.13 2.76 -7.08
C GLN A 52 -7.21 2.03 -8.06
N VAL A 53 -7.77 1.51 -9.14
CA VAL A 53 -7.02 0.78 -10.16
C VAL A 53 -6.94 1.63 -11.42
N VAL A 54 -5.74 2.05 -11.82
CA VAL A 54 -5.52 2.77 -13.07
C VAL A 54 -5.55 1.78 -14.22
N ASN A 55 -6.58 1.89 -15.09
CA ASN A 55 -6.70 1.06 -16.28
C ASN A 55 -7.01 1.89 -17.53
N LEU A 56 -6.36 1.60 -18.65
CA LEU A 56 -6.74 2.20 -19.92
C LEU A 56 -8.10 1.63 -20.37
N PRO A 57 -9.05 2.45 -20.86
CA PRO A 57 -10.41 1.99 -21.15
C PRO A 57 -10.56 0.85 -22.17
N HIS A 58 -9.54 0.54 -22.97
CA HIS A 58 -9.55 -0.56 -23.95
C HIS A 58 -8.89 -1.85 -23.43
N ARG A 59 -8.23 -1.79 -22.26
CA ARG A 59 -7.53 -2.92 -21.64
C ARG A 59 -8.51 -3.75 -20.80
N PHE A 60 -9.48 -4.34 -21.50
CA PHE A 60 -10.47 -5.25 -20.90
C PHE A 60 -9.79 -6.47 -20.28
N ASP A 61 -8.71 -6.94 -20.90
CA ASP A 61 -7.88 -8.03 -20.40
C ASP A 61 -7.35 -7.77 -18.98
N ARG A 62 -6.88 -6.54 -18.72
CA ARG A 62 -6.37 -6.13 -17.41
C ARG A 62 -7.50 -5.92 -16.39
N GLU A 63 -8.64 -5.38 -16.83
CA GLU A 63 -9.82 -5.24 -15.96
C GLU A 63 -10.35 -6.60 -15.50
N ASP A 64 -10.46 -7.57 -16.43
CA ASP A 64 -10.86 -8.94 -16.12
C ASP A 64 -9.87 -9.60 -15.14
N ALA A 65 -8.55 -9.40 -15.37
CA ALA A 65 -7.51 -9.92 -14.47
C ALA A 65 -7.63 -9.35 -13.05
N ILE A 66 -7.85 -8.05 -12.90
CA ILE A 66 -8.06 -7.41 -11.59
C ILE A 66 -9.37 -7.90 -10.96
N LEU A 67 -10.45 -8.00 -11.73
CA LEU A 67 -11.75 -8.48 -11.24
C LEU A 67 -11.60 -9.88 -10.65
N MET A 68 -11.01 -10.81 -11.41
CA MET A 68 -10.84 -12.21 -11.00
C MET A 68 -10.02 -12.32 -9.71
N GLN A 69 -8.87 -11.64 -9.62
CA GLN A 69 -8.04 -11.65 -8.41
C GLN A 69 -8.77 -11.03 -7.20
N CYS A 70 -9.47 -9.91 -7.40
CA CYS A 70 -10.26 -9.27 -6.35
C CYS A 70 -11.39 -10.16 -5.86
N ARG A 71 -12.05 -10.92 -6.75
CA ARG A 71 -13.11 -11.85 -6.37
C ARG A 71 -12.63 -12.95 -5.46
N VAL A 72 -11.53 -13.62 -5.79
CA VAL A 72 -11.01 -14.71 -4.95
C VAL A 72 -10.35 -14.23 -3.67
N SER A 73 -9.81 -13.01 -3.67
CA SER A 73 -9.18 -12.40 -2.48
C SER A 73 -10.16 -11.63 -1.59
N GLY A 74 -11.41 -11.45 -2.03
CA GLY A 74 -12.44 -10.69 -1.31
C GLY A 74 -12.16 -9.18 -1.23
N LEU A 75 -11.54 -8.60 -2.26
CA LEU A 75 -11.23 -7.18 -2.34
C LEU A 75 -12.30 -6.40 -3.11
N LYS A 76 -12.45 -5.12 -2.75
CA LYS A 76 -13.26 -4.13 -3.47
C LYS A 76 -12.35 -3.05 -4.02
N TYR A 77 -12.56 -2.71 -5.29
CA TYR A 77 -11.79 -1.71 -6.01
C TYR A 77 -12.72 -0.84 -6.86
N GLU A 78 -12.20 0.30 -7.28
CA GLU A 78 -12.81 1.19 -8.24
C GLU A 78 -11.83 1.38 -9.41
N ILE A 79 -12.32 1.30 -10.65
CA ILE A 79 -11.51 1.65 -11.82
C ILE A 79 -11.40 3.16 -11.91
N PHE A 80 -10.17 3.65 -12.01
CA PHE A 80 -9.87 5.00 -12.42
C PHE A 80 -9.40 4.98 -13.89
N PRO A 81 -10.09 5.68 -14.81
CA PRO A 81 -9.74 5.62 -16.22
C PRO A 81 -8.36 6.26 -16.47
N GLY A 82 -7.48 5.48 -17.08
CA GLY A 82 -6.21 5.92 -17.62
C GLY A 82 -6.38 6.88 -18.79
N ILE A 83 -5.31 7.59 -19.13
CA ILE A 83 -5.32 8.60 -20.19
C ILE A 83 -4.69 8.04 -21.45
N TYR A 84 -5.38 8.15 -22.58
CA TYR A 84 -4.78 7.90 -23.88
C TYR A 84 -3.80 9.01 -24.25
N ALA A 85 -2.58 8.64 -24.64
CA ALA A 85 -1.59 9.59 -25.13
C ALA A 85 -2.09 10.43 -26.32
N ALA A 86 -2.96 9.87 -27.17
CA ALA A 86 -3.60 10.56 -28.28
C ALA A 86 -4.56 11.69 -27.83
N ASN A 87 -5.17 11.55 -26.64
CA ASN A 87 -6.11 12.53 -26.10
C ASN A 87 -5.42 13.61 -25.25
N LEU A 88 -4.12 13.47 -25.00
CA LEU A 88 -3.38 14.37 -24.15
C LEU A 88 -2.89 15.59 -24.95
N GLN A 89 -3.23 16.78 -24.48
CA GLN A 89 -2.72 18.05 -25.01
C GLN A 89 -1.70 18.63 -24.03
N ASP A 90 -0.52 18.99 -24.55
CA ASP A 90 0.58 19.51 -23.73
C ASP A 90 0.23 20.82 -23.00
N SER A 91 -0.70 21.62 -23.53
CA SER A 91 -1.19 22.85 -22.88
C SER A 91 -1.92 22.60 -21.56
N GLY A 92 -2.41 21.38 -21.32
CA GLY A 92 -3.06 20.97 -20.08
C GLY A 92 -2.12 20.34 -19.05
N LEU A 93 -0.83 20.22 -19.37
CA LEU A 93 0.18 19.66 -18.46
C LEU A 93 0.93 20.78 -17.72
N PRO A 94 1.48 20.50 -16.53
CA PRO A 94 2.43 21.39 -15.89
C PRO A 94 3.62 21.78 -16.78
N PRO A 95 4.25 22.95 -16.52
CA PRO A 95 5.49 23.32 -17.19
C PRO A 95 6.61 22.30 -16.91
N SER A 96 7.60 22.28 -17.79
CA SER A 96 8.71 21.33 -17.74
C SER A 96 10.02 22.04 -18.11
N SER A 97 11.03 21.94 -17.24
CA SER A 97 12.39 22.43 -17.48
C SER A 97 13.15 21.57 -18.50
N LYS A 98 12.79 20.29 -18.57
CA LYS A 98 13.32 19.30 -19.53
C LYS A 98 12.16 18.46 -20.06
N PRO A 99 11.73 18.64 -21.32
CA PRO A 99 10.56 17.95 -21.84
C PRO A 99 10.66 16.43 -21.71
N VAL A 100 9.64 15.82 -21.08
CA VAL A 100 9.39 14.37 -21.22
C VAL A 100 8.93 14.14 -22.66
N ALA A 101 9.77 13.49 -23.47
CA ALA A 101 9.55 13.39 -24.91
C ALA A 101 8.34 12.49 -25.24
N GLU A 102 8.16 11.39 -24.50
CA GLU A 102 7.17 10.37 -24.80
C GLU A 102 5.78 10.71 -24.26
N LYS A 103 4.78 10.75 -25.15
CA LYS A 103 3.40 11.05 -24.79
C LYS A 103 2.77 9.99 -23.86
N ASN A 104 3.14 8.72 -24.02
CA ASN A 104 2.65 7.64 -23.16
C ASN A 104 3.08 7.83 -21.70
N ILE A 105 4.33 8.25 -21.48
CA ILE A 105 4.85 8.58 -20.14
C ILE A 105 4.06 9.74 -19.51
N LYS A 106 3.82 10.82 -20.27
CA LYS A 106 2.99 11.95 -19.81
C LYS A 106 1.56 11.53 -19.48
N ALA A 107 0.99 10.63 -20.27
CA ALA A 107 -0.36 10.12 -20.07
C ALA A 107 -0.46 9.22 -18.83
N CYS A 108 0.54 8.36 -18.60
CA CYS A 108 0.70 7.59 -17.38
C CYS A 108 0.76 8.50 -16.15
N PHE A 109 1.65 9.50 -16.15
CA PHE A 109 1.70 10.51 -15.08
C PHE A 109 0.32 11.14 -14.82
N ARG A 110 -0.36 11.57 -15.90
CA ARG A 110 -1.64 12.26 -15.78
C ARG A 110 -2.72 11.37 -15.17
N ALA A 111 -2.70 10.07 -15.46
CA ALA A 111 -3.63 9.12 -14.85
C ALA A 111 -3.45 9.05 -13.32
N HIS A 112 -2.23 8.88 -12.81
CA HIS A 112 -1.97 8.89 -11.36
C HIS A 112 -2.31 10.24 -10.72
N ALA A 113 -1.93 11.34 -11.36
CA ALA A 113 -2.19 12.67 -10.82
C ALA A 113 -3.70 13.01 -10.78
N ASN A 114 -4.55 12.37 -11.60
CA ASN A 114 -5.99 12.52 -11.50
C ASN A 114 -6.55 11.87 -10.23
N ILE A 115 -6.01 10.72 -9.82
CA ILE A 115 -6.37 10.11 -8.53
C ILE A 115 -5.98 11.04 -7.38
N TRP A 116 -4.76 11.60 -7.40
CA TRP A 116 -4.33 12.54 -6.36
C TRP A 116 -5.22 13.78 -6.30
N GLN A 117 -5.59 14.33 -7.46
CA GLN A 117 -6.50 15.47 -7.53
C GLN A 117 -7.89 15.12 -6.96
N GLN A 118 -8.45 13.96 -7.34
CA GLN A 118 -9.77 13.54 -6.87
C GLN A 118 -9.76 13.24 -5.37
N MET A 119 -8.71 12.59 -4.88
CA MET A 119 -8.48 12.35 -3.45
C MET A 119 -8.54 13.65 -2.64
N LEU A 120 -7.89 14.71 -3.09
CA LEU A 120 -7.92 16.00 -2.40
C LEU A 120 -9.27 16.70 -2.54
N LYS A 121 -9.91 16.61 -3.70
CA LYS A 121 -11.21 17.24 -3.97
C LYS A 121 -12.34 16.61 -3.14
N GLU A 122 -12.28 15.30 -2.94
CA GLU A 122 -13.29 14.53 -2.21
C GLU A 122 -12.87 14.18 -0.78
N GLU A 123 -11.73 14.71 -0.32
CA GLU A 123 -11.22 14.54 1.04
C GLU A 123 -11.06 13.07 1.46
N TRP A 124 -10.58 12.20 0.57
CA TRP A 124 -10.28 10.82 0.95
C TRP A 124 -9.04 10.75 1.86
N GLY A 125 -9.10 9.99 2.95
CA GLY A 125 -8.07 9.86 3.97
C GLY A 125 -6.88 8.97 3.59
N SER A 126 -7.08 7.92 2.79
CA SER A 126 -5.97 7.13 2.23
C SER A 126 -6.43 6.29 1.03
N VAL A 127 -5.56 6.12 0.04
CA VAL A 127 -5.86 5.35 -1.17
C VAL A 127 -4.73 4.39 -1.47
N LEU A 128 -5.05 3.12 -1.71
CA LEU A 128 -4.16 2.19 -2.40
C LEU A 128 -4.37 2.34 -3.90
N ILE A 129 -3.32 2.73 -4.62
CA ILE A 129 -3.33 2.86 -6.08
C ILE A 129 -2.63 1.63 -6.66
N LEU A 130 -3.31 0.96 -7.59
CA LEU A 130 -2.80 -0.19 -8.34
C LEU A 130 -2.76 0.14 -9.82
N GLU A 131 -1.72 -0.31 -10.51
CA GLU A 131 -1.77 -0.45 -11.97
C GLU A 131 -2.62 -1.69 -12.32
N ALA A 132 -3.33 -1.67 -13.45
CA ALA A 132 -4.24 -2.77 -13.80
C ALA A 132 -3.53 -4.10 -14.13
N ASP A 133 -2.20 -4.07 -14.31
CA ASP A 133 -1.36 -5.27 -14.41
C ASP A 133 -0.72 -5.68 -13.06
N ALA A 134 -1.23 -5.17 -11.93
CA ALA A 134 -0.85 -5.65 -10.61
C ALA A 134 -1.42 -7.06 -10.31
N SER A 135 -0.64 -7.83 -9.55
CA SER A 135 -0.97 -9.17 -9.05
C SER A 135 -0.48 -9.36 -7.62
N TRP A 136 -1.06 -10.33 -6.92
CA TRP A 136 -0.78 -10.59 -5.51
C TRP A 136 -1.02 -12.05 -5.09
N ASP A 137 -0.62 -12.35 -3.85
CA ASP A 137 -0.91 -13.62 -3.16
C ASP A 137 -2.36 -13.66 -2.65
N LEU A 138 -3.02 -14.81 -2.71
CA LEU A 138 -4.38 -15.01 -2.22
C LEU A 138 -4.55 -14.54 -0.76
N GLU A 139 -3.50 -14.68 0.05
CA GLU A 139 -3.44 -14.25 1.46
C GLU A 139 -3.12 -12.75 1.63
N ILE A 140 -3.41 -11.91 0.63
CA ILE A 140 -3.10 -10.46 0.68
C ILE A 140 -3.69 -9.74 1.90
N ARG A 141 -4.87 -10.15 2.38
CA ARG A 141 -5.52 -9.53 3.54
C ARG A 141 -4.72 -9.71 4.84
N PRO A 142 -4.38 -10.95 5.27
CA PRO A 142 -3.51 -11.14 6.42
C PRO A 142 -2.07 -10.63 6.19
N ILE A 143 -1.53 -10.67 4.96
CA ILE A 143 -0.24 -10.03 4.64
C ILE A 143 -0.27 -8.55 4.99
N MET A 144 -1.28 -7.81 4.49
CA MET A 144 -1.39 -6.37 4.71
C MET A 144 -1.68 -6.00 6.17
N GLN A 145 -2.33 -6.88 6.93
CA GLN A 145 -2.43 -6.72 8.38
C GLN A 145 -1.06 -6.72 9.08
N ARG A 146 -0.19 -7.67 8.74
CA ARG A 146 1.17 -7.74 9.31
C ARG A 146 2.02 -6.55 8.87
N VAL A 147 1.84 -6.09 7.63
CA VAL A 147 2.47 -4.86 7.11
C VAL A 147 2.04 -3.64 7.94
N SER A 148 0.73 -3.42 8.10
CA SER A 148 0.20 -2.30 8.90
C SER A 148 0.73 -2.31 10.34
N GLN A 149 0.71 -3.45 11.01
CA GLN A 149 1.22 -3.57 12.38
C GLN A 149 2.72 -3.27 12.47
N SER A 150 3.50 -3.77 11.51
CA SER A 150 4.94 -3.56 11.50
C SER A 150 5.32 -2.13 11.11
N LEU A 151 4.54 -1.49 10.23
CA LEU A 151 4.72 -0.08 9.89
C LEU A 151 4.52 0.83 11.12
N ASN A 152 3.46 0.60 11.91
CA ASN A 152 3.26 1.38 13.15
C ASN A 152 4.44 1.22 14.11
N LYS A 153 4.92 -0.02 14.32
CA LYS A 153 6.12 -0.28 15.13
C LYS A 153 7.36 0.44 14.60
N LEU A 154 7.50 0.55 13.28
CA LEU A 154 8.62 1.25 12.64
C LEU A 154 8.53 2.75 12.90
N MET A 155 7.34 3.34 12.70
CA MET A 155 7.09 4.77 12.95
C MET A 155 7.22 5.15 14.43
N ASP A 156 6.96 4.23 15.36
CA ASP A 156 7.18 4.46 16.80
C ASP A 156 8.67 4.35 17.18
N ARG A 157 9.46 3.56 16.43
CA ARG A 157 10.89 3.38 16.67
C ARG A 157 11.73 4.56 16.17
N TYR A 158 11.36 5.14 15.03
CA TYR A 158 12.14 6.18 14.37
C TYR A 158 11.41 7.53 14.43
N PRO A 159 12.09 8.63 14.86
CA PRO A 159 11.47 9.94 14.97
C PRO A 159 10.81 10.38 13.66
N SER A 160 9.58 10.86 13.76
CA SER A 160 8.78 11.34 12.64
C SER A 160 8.51 12.83 12.79
N PRO A 161 8.57 13.64 11.71
CA PRO A 161 8.18 15.05 11.75
C PRO A 161 6.65 15.24 11.84
N PHE A 162 5.88 14.16 11.80
CA PHE A 162 4.43 14.18 11.86
C PHE A 162 3.91 14.21 13.31
N PRO A 163 2.67 14.67 13.52
CA PRO A 163 2.05 14.68 14.85
C PRO A 163 2.02 13.30 15.49
N ASP A 164 1.99 13.29 16.83
CA ASP A 164 1.68 12.10 17.61
C ASP A 164 0.22 11.68 17.35
N ALA A 165 0.06 10.83 16.34
CA ALA A 165 -1.19 10.17 16.00
C ALA A 165 -1.12 8.68 16.33
N VAL A 166 -2.25 8.08 16.68
CA VAL A 166 -2.35 6.66 17.02
C VAL A 166 -3.19 5.97 15.95
N ALA A 167 -2.77 4.79 15.51
CA ALA A 167 -3.56 3.97 14.60
C ALA A 167 -4.94 3.65 15.19
N THR A 168 -5.94 3.63 14.34
CA THR A 168 -7.33 3.32 14.73
C THR A 168 -7.86 2.15 13.89
N GLU A 169 -9.03 1.63 14.24
CA GLU A 169 -9.69 0.59 13.44
C GLU A 169 -9.98 1.06 11.99
N ASN A 170 -10.34 2.34 11.82
CA ASN A 170 -10.64 2.93 10.51
C ASN A 170 -9.41 3.51 9.80
N ASP A 171 -8.28 3.63 10.49
CA ASP A 171 -6.99 4.06 9.95
C ASP A 171 -5.86 3.21 10.55
N PRO A 172 -5.76 1.93 10.14
CA PRO A 172 -4.78 1.00 10.70
C PRO A 172 -3.34 1.33 10.25
N TYR A 173 -3.16 2.17 9.22
CA TYR A 173 -1.83 2.60 8.78
C TYR A 173 -1.41 3.94 9.37
N ASN A 174 -2.29 4.66 10.07
CA ASN A 174 -2.01 5.97 10.62
C ASN A 174 -1.56 6.97 9.53
N ALA A 175 -2.46 7.24 8.58
CA ALA A 175 -2.20 8.03 7.37
C ALA A 175 -1.65 9.44 7.65
N ALA A 176 -1.79 9.96 8.87
CA ALA A 176 -1.19 11.20 9.30
C ALA A 176 0.35 11.15 9.45
N LYS A 177 0.96 9.96 9.50
CA LYS A 177 2.40 9.75 9.76
C LYS A 177 3.24 9.40 8.52
N TRP A 178 2.66 9.41 7.33
CA TRP A 178 3.38 9.09 6.10
C TRP A 178 2.77 9.80 4.89
N ASP A 179 3.59 9.99 3.86
CA ASP A 179 3.15 10.51 2.56
C ASP A 179 2.82 9.36 1.59
N MET A 180 3.62 8.29 1.62
CA MET A 180 3.45 7.14 0.74
C MET A 180 3.92 5.82 1.38
N ILE A 181 3.29 4.71 0.99
CA ILE A 181 3.77 3.36 1.27
C ILE A 181 3.93 2.62 -0.07
N MET A 182 5.16 2.24 -0.41
CA MET A 182 5.46 1.44 -1.60
C MET A 182 5.20 -0.03 -1.32
N LEU A 183 4.38 -0.64 -2.18
CA LEU A 183 3.86 -2.00 -2.00
C LEU A 183 4.08 -2.89 -3.24
N GLY A 184 4.55 -2.30 -4.34
CA GLY A 184 4.81 -2.97 -5.61
C GLY A 184 5.94 -2.30 -6.38
N GLN A 185 6.98 -1.84 -5.69
CA GLN A 185 8.21 -1.34 -6.30
C GLN A 185 9.03 -2.51 -6.89
N CYS A 186 9.60 -2.32 -8.07
CA CYS A 186 10.44 -3.32 -8.74
C CYS A 186 11.91 -3.24 -8.28
N PHE A 187 12.32 -2.06 -7.82
CA PHE A 187 13.68 -1.79 -7.36
C PHE A 187 13.65 -0.81 -6.20
N GLU A 188 14.65 -0.93 -5.32
CA GLU A 188 14.89 0.05 -4.29
C GLU A 188 16.37 0.14 -3.90
N SER A 189 16.91 1.37 -3.81
CA SER A 189 18.33 1.53 -3.43
C SER A 189 18.61 1.20 -1.95
N PRO A 190 19.87 0.85 -1.59
CA PRO A 190 20.31 0.59 -0.22
C PRO A 190 20.17 1.77 0.75
N ASN A 191 19.84 2.97 0.29
CA ASN A 191 19.65 4.13 1.16
C ASN A 191 18.64 3.81 2.27
N ARG A 192 18.97 4.19 3.51
CA ARG A 192 18.13 3.95 4.72
C ARG A 192 17.76 2.49 4.98
N LYS A 193 18.52 1.51 4.45
CA LYS A 193 18.24 0.09 4.68
C LYS A 193 18.25 -0.31 6.15
N ASP A 194 19.00 0.39 6.98
CA ASP A 194 19.09 0.08 8.41
C ASP A 194 17.91 0.63 9.23
N GLU A 195 17.06 1.48 8.64
CA GLU A 195 15.79 1.95 9.22
C GLU A 195 14.65 0.97 8.87
N ASN A 196 14.68 -0.23 9.47
CA ASN A 196 13.76 -1.31 9.14
C ASN A 196 13.23 -2.10 10.35
N ILE A 197 12.18 -2.87 10.09
CA ILE A 197 11.71 -3.97 10.93
C ILE A 197 11.55 -5.20 10.04
N ILE A 198 12.26 -6.27 10.40
CA ILE A 198 12.00 -7.62 9.89
C ILE A 198 10.93 -8.26 10.78
N PHE A 199 9.86 -8.77 10.17
CA PHE A 199 8.72 -9.36 10.87
C PHE A 199 8.34 -10.71 10.26
N SER A 200 7.76 -11.59 11.08
CA SER A 200 7.29 -12.90 10.62
C SER A 200 6.08 -12.74 9.70
N ASP A 201 6.15 -13.42 8.56
CA ASP A 201 5.12 -13.50 7.54
C ASP A 201 5.20 -14.88 6.85
N PRO A 202 4.33 -15.84 7.24
CA PRO A 202 4.30 -17.18 6.64
C PRO A 202 3.85 -17.18 5.17
N ASP A 203 3.39 -16.05 4.64
CA ASP A 203 2.95 -15.89 3.24
C ASP A 203 3.99 -15.10 2.42
N SER A 204 5.17 -14.82 2.99
CA SER A 204 6.26 -14.14 2.28
C SER A 204 6.94 -15.05 1.25
N PRO A 205 7.37 -14.58 0.08
CA PRO A 205 8.14 -15.37 -0.88
C PRO A 205 9.32 -16.12 -0.24
N VAL A 206 9.53 -17.38 -0.64
CA VAL A 206 10.62 -18.22 -0.11
C VAL A 206 11.97 -17.87 -0.74
N GLY A 207 13.06 -18.10 0.01
CA GLY A 207 14.42 -17.98 -0.51
C GLY A 207 14.82 -16.56 -0.92
N LYS A 208 14.22 -15.55 -0.29
CA LYS A 208 14.53 -14.14 -0.53
C LYS A 208 15.51 -13.61 0.49
N ASN A 209 16.24 -12.56 0.09
CA ASN A 209 17.16 -11.87 0.96
C ASN A 209 16.77 -10.40 1.06
N TYR A 210 16.97 -9.81 2.23
CA TYR A 210 17.04 -8.38 2.41
C TYR A 210 18.51 -7.96 2.42
N TYR A 211 19.03 -7.62 1.23
CA TYR A 211 20.48 -7.48 0.99
C TYR A 211 21.22 -8.76 1.39
N ASP A 212 22.10 -8.70 2.38
CA ASP A 212 22.90 -9.83 2.86
C ASP A 212 22.17 -10.69 3.92
N ILE A 213 20.92 -10.34 4.26
CA ILE A 213 20.14 -11.00 5.31
C ILE A 213 19.15 -11.98 4.66
N PRO A 214 19.32 -13.31 4.84
CA PRO A 214 18.33 -14.26 4.38
C PRO A 214 17.02 -14.11 5.15
N LEU A 215 15.90 -14.13 4.44
CA LEU A 215 14.56 -14.07 5.00
C LEU A 215 13.95 -15.48 5.02
N ASN A 216 13.42 -15.88 6.17
CA ASN A 216 12.73 -17.15 6.34
C ASN A 216 11.34 -16.90 6.94
N ASP A 217 10.28 -17.09 6.14
CA ASP A 217 8.90 -16.73 6.52
C ASP A 217 8.83 -15.32 7.11
N GLN A 218 9.46 -14.37 6.42
CA GLN A 218 9.66 -13.00 6.90
C GLN A 218 9.49 -11.99 5.77
N ARG A 219 8.98 -10.82 6.14
CA ARG A 219 9.04 -9.58 5.33
C ARG A 219 9.73 -8.50 6.12
N VAL A 220 10.13 -7.46 5.41
CA VAL A 220 10.76 -6.26 5.93
C VAL A 220 9.87 -5.08 5.60
N ILE A 221 9.53 -4.27 6.61
CA ILE A 221 9.04 -2.91 6.40
C ILE A 221 10.20 -1.96 6.69
N ARG A 222 10.43 -0.98 5.84
CA ARG A 222 11.53 -0.04 6.01
C ARG A 222 11.15 1.37 5.62
N ARG A 223 11.94 2.34 6.06
CA ARG A 223 11.90 3.67 5.48
C ARG A 223 12.47 3.62 4.06
N SER A 224 11.71 4.18 3.12
CA SER A 224 12.09 4.13 1.72
C SER A 224 13.35 4.93 1.49
N GLY A 225 14.25 4.38 0.67
CA GLY A 225 15.49 5.03 0.28
C GLY A 225 15.36 5.76 -1.06
N LYS A 226 14.90 5.01 -2.06
CA LYS A 226 14.79 5.43 -3.45
C LYS A 226 14.03 4.34 -4.25
N PRO A 227 12.69 4.27 -4.11
CA PRO A 227 11.89 3.22 -4.75
C PRO A 227 11.49 3.60 -6.17
N THR A 228 11.41 2.61 -7.06
CA THR A 228 11.06 2.78 -8.48
C THR A 228 9.93 1.80 -8.86
N CYS A 229 9.19 2.13 -9.93
CA CYS A 229 7.93 1.50 -10.35
C CYS A 229 6.71 1.86 -9.47
N THR A 230 5.53 1.96 -10.12
CA THR A 230 4.26 2.40 -9.52
C THR A 230 3.17 1.33 -9.49
N THR A 231 3.53 0.06 -9.70
CA THR A 231 2.57 -1.05 -9.78
C THR A 231 1.63 -1.15 -8.59
N ALA A 232 2.12 -0.87 -7.37
CA ALA A 232 1.26 -0.64 -6.23
C ALA A 232 1.88 0.33 -5.21
N TYR A 233 1.12 1.33 -4.79
CA TYR A 233 1.50 2.21 -3.68
C TYR A 233 0.27 2.78 -2.98
N ALA A 234 0.37 2.98 -1.67
CA ALA A 234 -0.62 3.75 -0.92
C ALA A 234 -0.18 5.20 -0.77
N ILE A 235 -1.13 6.13 -0.77
CA ILE A 235 -0.88 7.56 -0.65
C ILE A 235 -1.84 8.23 0.35
N SER A 236 -1.32 9.19 1.11
CA SER A 236 -2.07 10.04 2.04
C SER A 236 -2.40 11.40 1.41
N PRO A 237 -3.29 12.22 2.01
CA PRO A 237 -3.61 13.54 1.48
C PRO A 237 -2.37 14.44 1.39
N SER A 238 -1.46 14.37 2.38
CA SER A 238 -0.22 15.14 2.36
C SER A 238 0.69 14.68 1.22
N GLY A 239 0.79 13.36 0.98
CA GLY A 239 1.55 12.81 -0.13
C GLY A 239 1.00 13.23 -1.50
N ALA A 240 -0.32 13.16 -1.67
CA ALA A 240 -1.00 13.58 -2.90
C ALA A 240 -0.74 15.07 -3.21
N MET A 241 -0.85 15.93 -2.20
CA MET A 241 -0.57 17.36 -2.34
C MET A 241 0.90 17.63 -2.70
N LYS A 242 1.85 16.95 -2.06
CA LYS A 242 3.28 17.08 -2.36
C LYS A 242 3.63 16.65 -3.78
N LEU A 243 3.05 15.55 -4.28
CA LEU A 243 3.28 15.09 -5.64
C LEU A 243 2.69 16.03 -6.68
N LEU A 244 1.47 16.53 -6.45
CA LEU A 244 0.86 17.53 -7.32
C LEU A 244 1.69 18.82 -7.35
N LEU A 245 2.15 19.31 -6.19
CA LEU A 245 3.01 20.49 -6.12
C LEU A 245 4.33 20.26 -6.86
N ARG A 246 5.05 19.17 -6.56
CA ARG A 246 6.33 18.85 -7.22
C ARG A 246 6.16 18.79 -8.73
N SER A 247 5.10 18.16 -9.21
CA SER A 247 4.85 18.00 -10.65
C SER A 247 4.38 19.30 -11.28
N SER A 248 3.67 20.16 -10.54
CA SER A 248 3.24 21.49 -11.00
C SER A 248 4.40 22.46 -11.18
N LEU A 249 5.45 22.31 -10.38
CA LEU A 249 6.68 23.08 -10.49
C LEU A 249 7.51 22.65 -11.71
N ASP A 250 7.63 21.33 -11.94
CA ASP A 250 8.45 20.81 -13.03
C ASP A 250 8.10 19.35 -13.41
N LEU A 251 7.33 19.15 -14.48
CA LEU A 251 7.06 17.82 -15.05
C LEU A 251 8.18 17.39 -15.99
N ASN A 252 9.38 17.19 -15.44
CA ASN A 252 10.60 16.86 -16.19
C ASN A 252 10.95 15.36 -16.22
N LYS A 253 10.14 14.53 -15.56
CA LYS A 253 10.41 13.12 -15.32
C LYS A 253 9.13 12.28 -15.39
N PRO A 254 9.24 10.98 -15.72
CA PRO A 254 8.23 9.97 -15.43
C PRO A 254 7.76 10.00 -13.96
N VAL A 255 6.54 9.51 -13.69
CA VAL A 255 5.91 9.60 -12.36
C VAL A 255 6.68 8.87 -11.26
N ASP A 256 7.20 7.69 -11.57
CA ASP A 256 8.04 6.89 -10.67
C ASP A 256 9.34 7.62 -10.33
N LEU A 257 10.00 8.26 -11.32
CA LEU A 257 11.20 9.05 -11.08
C LEU A 257 10.95 10.37 -10.33
N ILE A 258 9.74 10.94 -10.42
CA ILE A 258 9.32 12.07 -9.56
C ILE A 258 9.19 11.60 -8.11
N ILE A 259 8.56 10.45 -7.88
CA ILE A 259 8.43 9.84 -6.55
C ILE A 259 9.82 9.53 -5.99
N GLU A 260 10.67 8.89 -6.78
CA GLU A 260 12.03 8.53 -6.45
C GLU A 260 12.85 9.73 -5.94
N GLU A 261 12.85 10.82 -6.70
CA GLU A 261 13.58 12.06 -6.36
C GLU A 261 13.02 12.71 -5.08
N LEU A 262 11.70 12.72 -4.90
CA LEU A 262 11.08 13.26 -3.69
C LEU A 262 11.45 12.46 -2.44
N VAL A 263 11.44 11.13 -2.53
CA VAL A 263 11.88 10.25 -1.43
C VAL A 263 13.35 10.49 -1.12
N GLU A 264 14.21 10.51 -2.14
CA GLU A 264 15.65 10.73 -1.99
C GLU A 264 15.97 12.11 -1.38
N SER A 265 15.17 13.13 -1.68
CA SER A 265 15.33 14.48 -1.11
C SER A 265 15.03 14.58 0.40
N GLY A 266 14.38 13.57 0.98
CA GLY A 266 13.95 13.57 2.38
C GLY A 266 12.69 14.39 2.68
N ASN A 267 12.12 15.11 1.70
CA ASN A 267 10.90 15.90 1.86
C ASN A 267 9.60 15.08 1.73
N PHE A 268 9.75 13.78 1.48
CA PHE A 268 8.65 12.85 1.25
C PHE A 268 8.84 11.61 2.13
N ASN A 269 7.99 11.48 3.13
CA ASN A 269 8.08 10.40 4.10
C ASN A 269 7.44 9.16 3.52
N SER A 270 8.28 8.32 2.93
CA SER A 270 7.88 7.08 2.30
C SER A 270 8.41 5.87 3.06
N TYR A 271 7.63 4.80 3.07
CA TYR A 271 7.99 3.48 3.59
C TYR A 271 7.79 2.43 2.51
N SER A 272 8.49 1.31 2.57
CA SER A 272 8.41 0.24 1.58
C SER A 272 8.43 -1.14 2.23
N VAL A 273 7.83 -2.11 1.54
CA VAL A 273 7.79 -3.52 1.97
C VAL A 273 8.67 -4.38 1.07
N HIS A 274 9.50 -5.24 1.66
CA HIS A 274 10.36 -6.19 0.96
C HIS A 274 10.23 -7.62 1.52
N PRO A 275 10.02 -8.65 0.68
CA PRO A 275 9.60 -8.54 -0.70
C PRO A 275 8.25 -7.81 -0.85
N PRO A 276 7.98 -7.12 -1.97
CA PRO A 276 6.72 -6.43 -2.19
C PRO A 276 5.51 -7.38 -2.16
N PRO A 277 4.38 -6.99 -1.54
CA PRO A 277 3.15 -7.80 -1.56
C PRO A 277 2.42 -7.78 -2.91
N PHE A 278 2.70 -6.80 -3.78
CA PHE A 278 2.18 -6.72 -5.14
C PHE A 278 3.32 -6.78 -6.16
N ALA A 279 3.01 -7.31 -7.33
CA ALA A 279 3.94 -7.42 -8.45
C ALA A 279 3.22 -7.21 -9.78
N GLN A 280 3.93 -6.77 -10.81
CA GLN A 280 3.35 -6.73 -12.14
C GLN A 280 3.28 -8.15 -12.68
N TRP A 281 2.14 -8.52 -13.26
CA TRP A 281 2.04 -9.76 -14.05
C TRP A 281 2.41 -9.51 -15.51
N ALA A 282 2.85 -10.57 -16.18
CA ALA A 282 3.00 -10.63 -17.63
C ALA A 282 2.27 -11.86 -18.15
N TYR A 283 1.93 -11.87 -19.44
CA TYR A 283 1.47 -13.08 -20.09
C TYR A 283 2.54 -14.17 -20.06
N ALA A 284 2.10 -15.43 -20.00
CA ALA A 284 2.95 -16.59 -20.18
C ALA A 284 3.71 -16.48 -21.50
N GLU A 285 4.94 -16.95 -21.52
CA GLU A 285 5.80 -16.85 -22.69
C GLU A 285 5.33 -17.79 -23.81
N HIS A 286 5.57 -17.37 -25.05
CA HIS A 286 5.28 -18.10 -26.27
C HIS A 286 3.79 -18.39 -26.51
N ILE A 287 2.91 -17.52 -25.99
CA ILE A 287 1.48 -17.52 -26.34
C ILE A 287 1.13 -16.43 -27.37
N GLY A 288 2.09 -15.58 -27.73
CA GLY A 288 1.95 -14.51 -28.70
C GLY A 288 1.21 -13.29 -28.14
N ALA A 289 1.55 -12.93 -26.90
CA ALA A 289 1.01 -11.77 -26.18
C ALA A 289 2.14 -10.96 -25.50
N GLU A 290 3.39 -11.16 -25.92
CA GLU A 290 4.58 -10.53 -25.37
C GLU A 290 4.53 -9.01 -25.55
N SER A 291 4.06 -8.55 -26.70
CA SER A 291 3.82 -7.15 -27.03
C SER A 291 2.65 -6.54 -26.23
N HIS A 292 1.76 -7.34 -25.65
CA HIS A 292 0.62 -6.82 -24.86
C HIS A 292 0.98 -6.46 -23.42
N ASN A 293 2.21 -6.76 -22.98
CA ASN A 293 2.64 -6.56 -21.58
C ASN A 293 2.89 -5.08 -21.21
N SER A 294 3.06 -4.17 -22.17
CA SER A 294 3.29 -2.73 -21.88
C SER A 294 2.66 -1.84 -22.95
N ASP A 295 2.04 -0.74 -22.52
CA ASP A 295 1.51 0.32 -23.40
C ASP A 295 2.41 1.57 -23.41
N ILE A 296 3.55 1.57 -22.71
CA ILE A 296 4.43 2.74 -22.59
C ILE A 296 5.45 2.81 -23.74
N GLU A 297 6.20 1.73 -23.96
CA GLU A 297 7.23 1.66 -25.01
C GLU A 297 6.62 1.31 -26.37
N SER A 298 7.19 1.82 -27.46
CA SER A 298 6.81 1.41 -28.81
C SER A 298 7.18 -0.06 -29.02
N ASN A 299 6.19 -0.92 -29.25
CA ASN A 299 6.29 -2.38 -29.40
C ASN A 299 7.12 -2.89 -30.59
N GLU A 300 7.94 -2.05 -31.23
CA GLU A 300 8.71 -2.40 -32.43
C GLU A 300 9.77 -3.49 -32.19
N SER A 301 10.08 -3.85 -30.93
CA SER A 301 11.14 -4.81 -30.58
C SER A 301 10.67 -6.17 -30.06
N LYS A 302 9.39 -6.38 -29.75
CA LYS A 302 8.91 -7.66 -29.18
C LYS A 302 8.26 -8.53 -30.26
N VAL A 303 8.90 -9.65 -30.56
CA VAL A 303 8.33 -10.67 -31.46
C VAL A 303 7.35 -11.52 -30.65
N ASP A 304 6.09 -11.53 -31.07
CA ASP A 304 5.05 -12.38 -30.48
C ASP A 304 5.25 -13.82 -30.95
N GLU A 305 6.02 -14.59 -30.18
CA GLU A 305 6.29 -16.00 -30.45
C GLU A 305 5.13 -16.88 -30.00
N LYS A 306 4.83 -17.94 -30.75
CA LYS A 306 3.75 -18.88 -30.44
C LYS A 306 4.26 -20.31 -30.49
N SER A 307 3.97 -21.10 -29.45
CA SER A 307 4.25 -22.53 -29.44
C SER A 307 3.02 -23.33 -29.00
N GLY A 308 2.82 -24.50 -29.62
CA GLY A 308 1.74 -25.42 -29.22
C GLY A 308 1.89 -25.90 -27.79
N GLU A 309 3.13 -26.18 -27.36
CA GLU A 309 3.45 -26.60 -25.99
C GLU A 309 3.06 -25.55 -24.94
N ALA A 310 3.33 -24.26 -25.18
CA ALA A 310 2.92 -23.20 -24.28
C ALA A 310 1.39 -23.12 -24.15
N TRP A 311 0.67 -23.24 -25.27
CA TRP A 311 -0.81 -23.27 -25.25
C TRP A 311 -1.38 -24.50 -24.56
N GLU A 312 -0.80 -25.69 -24.76
CA GLU A 312 -1.18 -26.90 -24.03
C GLU A 312 -0.98 -26.72 -22.52
N LYS A 313 0.14 -26.14 -22.11
CA LYS A 313 0.44 -25.84 -20.70
C LYS A 313 -0.57 -24.86 -20.12
N VAL A 314 -0.85 -23.75 -20.80
CA VAL A 314 -1.84 -22.75 -20.36
C VAL A 314 -3.23 -23.35 -20.18
N HIS A 315 -3.68 -24.20 -21.12
CA HIS A 315 -4.99 -24.86 -21.01
C HIS A 315 -5.03 -25.86 -19.85
N SER A 316 -3.96 -26.63 -19.63
CA SER A 316 -3.86 -27.60 -18.54
C SER A 316 -3.86 -26.92 -17.16
N ASP A 317 -3.05 -25.87 -17.02
CA ASP A 317 -2.89 -25.11 -15.78
C ASP A 317 -4.06 -24.15 -15.54
N MET A 318 -4.80 -23.80 -16.60
CA MET A 318 -5.83 -22.76 -16.61
C MET A 318 -5.29 -21.40 -16.17
N ASN A 319 -4.08 -21.06 -16.61
CA ASN A 319 -3.38 -19.86 -16.21
C ASN A 319 -2.57 -19.29 -17.39
N VAL A 320 -2.85 -18.05 -17.78
CA VAL A 320 -2.11 -17.29 -18.81
C VAL A 320 -1.12 -16.29 -18.23
N TRP A 321 -1.03 -16.18 -16.90
CA TRP A 321 -0.27 -15.14 -16.20
C TRP A 321 0.97 -15.71 -15.50
N ARG A 322 2.02 -14.91 -15.51
CA ARG A 322 3.25 -15.10 -14.71
C ARG A 322 3.62 -13.81 -14.01
N VAL A 323 4.46 -13.89 -12.99
CA VAL A 323 5.10 -12.69 -12.41
C VAL A 323 6.07 -12.10 -13.44
N GLY A 324 6.04 -10.78 -13.61
CA GLY A 324 6.91 -10.05 -14.53
C GLY A 324 8.38 -10.14 -14.12
N ASP A 325 9.27 -10.04 -15.11
CA ASP A 325 10.70 -10.31 -14.92
C ASP A 325 11.40 -9.36 -13.94
N MET A 326 10.90 -8.13 -13.81
CA MET A 326 11.41 -7.15 -12.84
C MET A 326 10.96 -7.41 -11.40
N TYR A 327 10.05 -8.37 -11.19
CA TYR A 327 9.43 -8.66 -9.88
C TYR A 327 9.75 -10.07 -9.38
N ARG A 328 10.90 -10.64 -9.79
CA ARG A 328 11.30 -11.99 -9.37
C ARG A 328 11.36 -12.17 -7.85
N ASP A 329 11.55 -11.10 -7.10
CA ASP A 329 11.52 -11.13 -5.63
C ASP A 329 10.12 -11.28 -5.03
N SER A 330 9.07 -11.02 -5.80
CA SER A 330 7.67 -11.09 -5.39
C SER A 330 6.97 -12.39 -5.79
N GLN A 331 7.69 -13.51 -5.97
CA GLN A 331 7.05 -14.79 -6.28
C GLN A 331 6.12 -15.23 -5.14
N PHE A 332 4.81 -15.19 -5.39
CA PHE A 332 3.76 -15.51 -4.41
C PHE A 332 3.74 -17.01 -4.08
N ARG A 333 3.45 -17.35 -2.82
CA ARG A 333 3.29 -18.76 -2.39
C ARG A 333 1.99 -19.34 -2.92
N HIS A 334 0.94 -18.53 -2.87
CA HIS A 334 -0.40 -18.87 -3.31
C HIS A 334 -0.89 -17.77 -4.26
N PRO A 335 -0.39 -17.67 -5.50
CA PRO A 335 -0.81 -16.63 -6.42
C PRO A 335 -2.34 -16.61 -6.58
N ALA A 336 -2.97 -15.43 -6.52
CA ALA A 336 -4.42 -15.31 -6.67
C ALA A 336 -4.92 -15.90 -8.00
N PHE A 337 -4.14 -15.75 -9.08
CA PHE A 337 -4.43 -16.37 -10.38
C PHE A 337 -4.47 -17.90 -10.33
N ALA A 338 -3.58 -18.54 -9.56
CA ALA A 338 -3.57 -20.00 -9.44
C ALA A 338 -4.79 -20.53 -8.67
N ALA A 339 -5.38 -19.72 -7.79
CA ALA A 339 -6.58 -20.08 -7.05
C ALA A 339 -7.84 -20.08 -7.93
N LEU A 340 -7.87 -19.34 -9.04
CA LEU A 340 -9.07 -19.15 -9.87
C LEU A 340 -9.72 -20.47 -10.32
N LYS A 341 -8.91 -21.46 -10.68
CA LYS A 341 -9.37 -22.80 -11.09
C LYS A 341 -10.25 -23.45 -10.03
N ASN A 342 -9.85 -23.36 -8.76
CA ASN A 342 -10.57 -23.91 -7.62
C ASN A 342 -11.83 -23.12 -7.26
N PHE A 343 -11.98 -21.89 -7.72
CA PHE A 343 -13.20 -21.09 -7.49
C PHE A 343 -14.24 -21.22 -8.62
N THR A 344 -13.84 -21.76 -9.77
CA THR A 344 -14.67 -21.77 -10.99
C THR A 344 -15.21 -23.15 -11.37
N TYR A 345 -14.48 -24.22 -11.04
CA TYR A 345 -14.80 -25.60 -11.48
C TYR A 345 -15.03 -26.58 -10.31
N VAL A 346 -15.51 -26.10 -9.17
CA VAL A 346 -15.91 -26.94 -8.01
C VAL A 346 -17.35 -27.38 -8.11
#